data_AF-A0A1J5TBL3-F1
#
_entry.id   AF-A0A1J5TBL3-F1
#
_cell.length_a   1.000
_cell.length_b   1.000
_cell.length_c   1.000
_cell.angle_alpha   90.00
_cell.angle_beta   90.00
_cell.angle_gamma   90.00
#
_symmetry.space_group_name_H-M   'P 1'
#
loop_
_entity.id
_entity.type
_entity.pdbx_description
1 polymer ?
#
loop_
_entity_poly.entity_id
_entity_poly.type
_entity_poly.pdbx_seq_one_letter_code
_entity_poly.pdbx_strand_id
1 'polypeptide(L)'
;MSWNFNKPLVTMCDAATNEADKMLWEKENLGGITEDNHRMPMPVVLLVVLTVLTAFAVTFPLWGQRPNAAIYEGYVKAMNTPEVQAIQDDEAAMKKIVQMNLGGKYDELLERHPLGMNDLRIIKPQIEALMAKGVDLQEYNVVGDRVVLANFEGNVKADGTPERKQPWWDRGYTIDIFYVMYFFTMVIVLIKRLPPSTWQPKHTH
;
A
#
# COMPACT_ATOMS: atom_id res chain seq x y z
N MET A 1 -19.18 7.67 -26.89
CA MET A 1 -19.37 7.75 -25.43
C MET A 1 -19.35 9.20 -25.00
N SER A 2 -20.49 9.77 -24.61
CA SER A 2 -20.53 11.12 -24.06
C SER A 2 -20.88 11.07 -22.58
N TRP A 3 -20.28 11.97 -21.80
CA TRP A 3 -20.51 12.07 -20.36
C TRP A 3 -21.71 12.97 -20.09
N ASN A 4 -22.59 12.55 -19.19
CA ASN A 4 -23.74 13.35 -18.74
C ASN A 4 -23.61 13.67 -17.25
N PHE A 5 -23.54 14.96 -16.92
CA PHE A 5 -23.42 15.43 -15.53
C PHE A 5 -24.68 16.16 -15.02
N ASN A 6 -25.80 16.10 -15.74
CA ASN A 6 -27.04 16.77 -15.34
C ASN A 6 -27.67 16.12 -14.10
N LYS A 7 -27.61 14.78 -14.00
CA LYS A 7 -28.10 13.97 -12.87
C LYS A 7 -27.14 12.81 -12.56
N PRO A 8 -25.91 13.09 -12.12
CA PRO A 8 -24.82 12.10 -12.07
C PRO A 8 -25.09 10.97 -11.07
N LEU A 9 -25.92 11.22 -10.05
CA LEU A 9 -26.35 10.20 -9.09
C LEU A 9 -27.40 9.22 -9.66
N VAL A 10 -28.02 9.55 -10.79
CA VAL A 10 -29.01 8.71 -11.48
C VAL A 10 -28.37 7.99 -12.66
N THR A 11 -27.75 8.74 -13.57
CA THR A 11 -27.00 8.20 -14.70
C THR A 11 -25.93 9.20 -15.14
N MET A 12 -24.80 8.68 -15.59
CA MET A 12 -23.70 9.43 -16.19
C MET A 12 -23.58 9.16 -17.71
N CYS A 13 -24.52 8.42 -18.27
CA CYS A 13 -24.61 8.10 -19.69
C CYS A 13 -25.57 9.05 -20.40
N ASP A 14 -25.30 9.39 -21.66
CA ASP A 14 -26.28 10.07 -22.50
C ASP A 14 -27.42 9.13 -22.91
N ALA A 15 -28.55 9.71 -23.30
CA ALA A 15 -29.76 8.94 -23.60
C ALA A 15 -29.55 7.94 -24.76
N ALA A 16 -28.81 8.31 -25.80
CA ALA A 16 -28.58 7.45 -26.96
C ALA A 16 -27.71 6.24 -26.60
N THR A 17 -26.62 6.46 -25.86
CA THR A 17 -25.78 5.35 -25.37
C THR A 17 -26.56 4.45 -24.41
N ASN A 18 -27.38 5.01 -23.51
CA ASN A 18 -28.18 4.23 -22.57
C ASN A 18 -29.20 3.31 -23.27
N GLU A 19 -29.90 3.81 -24.30
CA GLU A 19 -30.82 2.98 -25.08
C GLU A 19 -30.10 1.89 -25.88
N ALA A 20 -28.91 2.20 -26.43
CA ALA A 20 -28.08 1.20 -27.09
C ALA A 20 -27.64 0.09 -26.10
N ASP A 21 -27.23 0.46 -24.89
CA ASP A 21 -26.84 -0.49 -23.84
C ASP A 21 -28.01 -1.37 -23.41
N LYS A 22 -29.23 -0.82 -23.27
CA LYS A 22 -30.45 -1.61 -22.98
C LYS A 22 -30.73 -2.63 -24.09
N MET A 23 -30.62 -2.21 -25.35
CA MET A 23 -30.82 -3.09 -26.50
C MET A 23 -29.76 -4.19 -26.58
N LEU A 24 -28.52 -3.89 -26.20
CA LEU A 24 -27.45 -4.86 -26.12
C LEU A 24 -27.75 -5.89 -25.02
N TRP A 25 -28.08 -5.41 -23.81
CA TRP A 25 -28.38 -6.26 -22.66
C TRP A 25 -29.55 -7.22 -22.93
N GLU A 26 -30.63 -6.77 -23.58
CA GLU A 26 -31.76 -7.65 -23.97
C GLU A 26 -31.38 -8.72 -25.02
N LYS A 27 -30.34 -8.46 -25.83
CA LYS A 27 -29.87 -9.40 -26.86
C LYS A 27 -28.82 -10.36 -26.34
N GLU A 28 -28.08 -9.98 -25.31
CA GLU A 28 -27.01 -10.80 -24.76
C GLU A 28 -27.59 -11.99 -24.02
N ASN A 29 -27.28 -13.18 -24.54
CA ASN A 29 -27.54 -14.44 -23.89
C ASN A 29 -26.18 -15.04 -23.53
N LEU A 30 -25.83 -15.01 -22.25
CA LEU A 30 -24.51 -15.42 -21.73
C LEU A 30 -24.41 -16.95 -21.64
N GLY A 31 -24.56 -17.63 -22.78
CA GLY A 31 -24.54 -19.08 -22.86
C GLY A 31 -25.79 -19.78 -22.30
N GLY A 32 -26.95 -19.13 -22.38
CA GLY A 32 -28.23 -19.60 -21.83
C GLY A 32 -28.65 -18.90 -20.53
N ILE A 33 -27.84 -17.95 -20.04
CA ILE A 33 -28.08 -17.22 -18.79
C ILE A 33 -28.36 -15.75 -19.11
N THR A 34 -29.37 -15.20 -18.45
CA THR A 34 -29.78 -13.81 -18.54
C THR A 34 -29.49 -13.08 -17.22
N GLU A 35 -29.18 -11.79 -17.27
CA GLU A 35 -28.87 -10.99 -16.08
C GLU A 35 -29.94 -9.93 -15.82
N ASP A 36 -30.40 -9.84 -14.57
CA ASP A 36 -31.31 -8.77 -14.12
C ASP A 36 -30.52 -7.54 -13.68
N ASN A 37 -31.14 -6.36 -13.78
CA ASN A 37 -30.56 -5.09 -13.37
C ASN A 37 -30.97 -4.71 -11.94
N HIS A 38 -30.87 -5.64 -11.00
CA HIS A 38 -31.22 -5.40 -9.61
C HIS A 38 -30.12 -4.62 -8.87
N ARG A 39 -30.54 -3.74 -7.96
CA ARG A 39 -29.59 -3.10 -7.04
C ARG A 39 -29.02 -4.13 -6.09
N MET A 40 -27.75 -3.95 -5.74
CA MET A 40 -27.15 -4.67 -4.62
C MET A 40 -27.95 -4.43 -3.34
N PRO A 41 -28.28 -5.50 -2.57
CA PRO A 41 -28.97 -5.35 -1.29
C PRO A 41 -28.15 -4.48 -0.33
N MET A 42 -28.82 -3.52 0.33
CA MET A 42 -28.16 -2.60 1.28
C MET A 42 -27.35 -3.31 2.38
N PRO A 43 -27.79 -4.44 2.96
CA PRO A 43 -26.96 -5.16 3.94
C PRO A 43 -25.61 -5.60 3.37
N VAL A 44 -25.56 -6.05 2.11
CA VAL A 44 -24.31 -6.45 1.45
C VAL A 44 -23.41 -5.25 1.24
N VAL A 45 -23.97 -4.11 0.81
CA VAL A 45 -23.21 -2.86 0.66
C VAL A 45 -22.62 -2.40 2.00
N LEU A 46 -23.41 -2.46 3.08
CA LEU A 46 -22.95 -2.11 4.42
C LEU A 46 -21.85 -3.07 4.91
N LEU A 47 -21.96 -4.37 4.60
CA LEU A 47 -20.91 -5.33 4.92
C LEU A 47 -19.61 -4.99 4.20
N VAL A 48 -19.64 -4.60 2.92
CA VAL A 48 -18.43 -4.19 2.18
C VAL A 48 -17.79 -2.94 2.80
N VAL A 49 -18.59 -1.94 3.21
CA VAL A 49 -18.04 -0.77 3.90
C VAL A 49 -17.42 -1.17 5.24
N LEU A 50 -18.10 -2.02 6.00
CA LEU A 50 -17.60 -2.51 7.28
C LEU A 50 -16.30 -3.30 7.11
N THR A 51 -16.19 -4.18 6.11
CA THR A 51 -14.96 -4.94 5.88
C THR A 51 -13.79 -4.04 5.54
N VAL A 52 -14.00 -2.99 4.74
CA VAL A 52 -12.96 -1.99 4.47
C VAL A 52 -12.54 -1.28 5.76
N LEU A 53 -13.49 -0.80 6.56
CA LEU A 53 -13.19 -0.15 7.85
C LEU A 53 -12.47 -1.08 8.83
N THR A 54 -12.91 -2.34 8.93
CA THR A 54 -12.26 -3.34 9.78
C THR A 54 -10.85 -3.66 9.29
N ALA A 55 -10.63 -3.76 7.97
CA ALA A 55 -9.30 -3.96 7.42
C ALA A 55 -8.37 -2.82 7.86
N PHE A 56 -8.78 -1.56 7.69
CA PHE A 56 -8.00 -0.41 8.18
C PHE A 56 -7.76 -0.45 9.68
N ALA A 57 -8.77 -0.80 10.49
CA ALA A 57 -8.64 -0.85 11.95
C ALA A 57 -7.69 -1.94 12.43
N VAL A 58 -7.67 -3.10 11.76
CA VAL A 58 -6.79 -4.23 12.11
C VAL A 58 -5.38 -3.99 11.59
N THR A 59 -5.22 -3.37 10.42
CA THR A 59 -3.90 -3.15 9.86
C THR A 59 -3.21 -1.93 10.46
N PHE A 60 -3.92 -0.93 11.00
CA PHE A 60 -3.34 0.29 11.57
C PHE A 60 -2.68 0.08 12.95
N PRO A 61 -1.42 0.51 13.19
CA PRO A 61 -0.35 0.96 12.29
C PRO A 61 0.71 -0.15 12.11
N LEU A 62 0.30 -1.34 11.69
CA LEU A 62 1.14 -2.52 11.58
C LEU A 62 1.87 -2.63 10.24
N TRP A 63 1.24 -2.20 9.14
CA TRP A 63 1.71 -2.46 7.77
C TRP A 63 2.02 -1.19 6.98
N GLY A 64 2.99 -1.30 6.06
CA GLY A 64 3.37 -0.29 5.07
C GLY A 64 4.51 0.67 5.45
N GLN A 65 5.09 0.50 6.64
CA GLN A 65 6.30 1.24 7.02
C GLN A 65 7.48 0.81 6.13
N ARG A 66 8.25 1.78 5.62
CA ARG A 66 9.50 1.48 4.91
C ARG A 66 10.61 1.27 5.93
N PRO A 67 11.49 0.27 5.76
CA PRO A 67 12.65 0.10 6.64
C PRO A 67 13.55 1.33 6.53
N ASN A 68 14.00 1.86 7.66
CA ASN A 68 14.97 2.95 7.70
C ASN A 68 16.38 2.43 7.99
N ALA A 69 17.41 3.20 7.66
CA ALA A 69 18.80 2.81 7.87
C ALA A 69 19.12 2.56 9.36
N ALA A 70 18.40 3.24 10.27
CA ALA A 70 18.61 3.10 11.71
C ALA A 70 18.32 1.69 12.24
N ILE A 71 17.36 0.96 11.66
CA ILE A 71 17.07 -0.42 12.12
C ILE A 71 18.24 -1.37 11.85
N TYR A 72 19.01 -1.12 10.79
CA TYR A 72 20.13 -1.97 10.37
C TYR A 72 21.49 -1.53 10.90
N GLU A 73 21.56 -0.42 11.65
CA GLU A 73 22.81 0.08 12.23
C GLU A 73 23.50 -1.00 13.09
N GLY A 74 22.74 -1.72 13.92
CA GLY A 74 23.25 -2.80 14.75
C GLY A 74 23.80 -3.98 13.92
N TYR A 75 23.15 -4.31 12.80
CA TYR A 75 23.58 -5.37 11.90
C TYR A 75 24.88 -5.00 11.18
N VAL A 76 24.99 -3.75 10.72
CA VAL A 76 26.20 -3.21 10.09
C VAL A 76 27.38 -3.24 11.08
N LYS A 77 27.17 -2.82 12.33
CA LYS A 77 28.19 -2.90 13.39
C LYS A 77 28.59 -4.35 13.68
N ALA A 78 27.62 -5.25 13.79
CA ALA A 78 27.87 -6.68 14.02
C ALA A 78 28.67 -7.32 12.88
N MET A 79 28.45 -6.91 11.62
CA MET A 79 29.20 -7.42 10.47
C MET A 79 30.69 -7.02 10.48
N ASN A 80 31.06 -6.00 11.25
CA ASN A 80 32.45 -5.60 11.46
C ASN A 80 33.13 -6.35 12.60
N THR A 81 32.41 -7.23 13.32
CA THR A 81 33.01 -8.00 14.42
C THR A 81 33.82 -9.18 13.88
N PRO A 82 34.97 -9.51 14.51
CA PRO A 82 35.79 -10.65 14.10
C PRO A 82 35.03 -11.98 14.10
N GLU A 83 34.08 -12.14 15.04
CA GLU A 83 33.25 -13.35 15.17
C GLU A 83 32.40 -13.59 13.93
N VAL A 84 31.82 -12.55 13.33
CA VAL A 84 30.99 -12.66 12.14
C VAL A 84 31.85 -12.77 10.88
N GLN A 85 32.96 -12.06 10.82
CA GLN A 85 33.89 -12.11 9.67
C GLN A 85 34.59 -13.47 9.51
N ALA A 86 34.76 -14.21 10.60
CA ALA A 86 35.35 -15.55 10.58
C ALA A 86 34.40 -16.62 10.00
N ILE A 87 33.09 -16.35 9.93
CA ILE A 87 32.09 -17.30 9.43
C ILE A 87 32.07 -17.22 7.90
N GLN A 88 32.35 -18.33 7.23
CA GLN A 88 32.33 -18.41 5.76
C GLN A 88 30.93 -18.63 5.19
N ASP A 89 30.03 -19.24 5.96
CA ASP A 89 28.66 -19.50 5.54
C ASP A 89 27.76 -18.29 5.80
N ASP A 90 27.11 -17.81 4.74
CA ASP A 90 26.28 -16.60 4.77
C ASP A 90 25.06 -16.76 5.67
N GLU A 91 24.47 -17.96 5.73
CA GLU A 91 23.30 -18.24 6.58
C GLU A 91 23.71 -18.24 8.06
N ALA A 92 24.79 -18.93 8.41
CA ALA A 92 25.34 -18.92 9.76
C ALA A 92 25.79 -17.51 10.20
N ALA A 93 26.41 -16.73 9.30
CA ALA A 93 26.83 -15.36 9.58
C ALA A 93 25.62 -14.46 9.87
N MET A 94 24.57 -14.53 9.05
CA MET A 94 23.36 -13.76 9.27
C MET A 94 22.66 -14.16 10.57
N LYS A 95 22.55 -15.46 10.85
CA LYS A 95 21.96 -15.95 12.12
C LYS A 95 22.68 -15.42 13.35
N LYS A 96 24.02 -15.37 13.30
CA LYS A 96 24.86 -14.80 14.36
C LYS A 96 24.62 -13.28 14.49
N ILE A 97 24.55 -12.54 13.39
CA ILE A 97 24.22 -11.10 13.39
C ILE A 97 22.86 -10.85 14.05
N VAL A 98 21.82 -11.60 13.67
CA VAL A 98 20.49 -11.51 14.27
C VAL A 98 20.59 -11.76 15.78
N GLN A 99 21.27 -12.84 16.19
CA GLN A 99 21.43 -13.20 17.60
C GLN A 99 22.12 -12.12 18.42
N MET A 100 23.14 -11.45 17.87
CA MET A 100 23.87 -10.37 18.53
C MET A 100 23.04 -9.09 18.72
N ASN A 101 21.91 -8.97 18.01
CA ASN A 101 21.06 -7.79 18.02
C ASN A 101 19.66 -8.05 18.60
N LEU A 102 19.42 -9.23 19.19
CA LEU A 102 18.19 -9.54 19.91
C LEU A 102 18.07 -8.71 21.20
N GLY A 103 16.84 -8.38 21.59
CA GLY A 103 16.52 -7.53 22.74
C GLY A 103 16.72 -6.03 22.45
N GLY A 104 16.87 -5.65 21.18
CA GLY A 104 17.10 -4.30 20.75
C GLY A 104 15.82 -3.47 20.61
N LYS A 105 15.99 -2.15 20.45
CA LYS A 105 14.89 -1.21 20.21
C LYS A 105 14.08 -1.53 18.95
N TYR A 106 14.68 -2.21 17.98
CA TYR A 106 14.14 -2.40 16.63
C TYR A 106 13.77 -3.87 16.31
N ASP A 107 13.68 -4.75 17.32
CA ASP A 107 13.42 -6.19 17.12
C ASP A 107 12.18 -6.47 16.25
N GLU A 108 11.05 -5.86 16.60
CA GLU A 108 9.80 -6.04 15.84
C GLU A 108 9.90 -5.54 14.39
N LEU A 109 10.70 -4.50 14.15
CA LEU A 109 10.90 -3.94 12.81
C LEU A 109 11.86 -4.79 11.99
N LEU A 110 12.88 -5.37 12.62
CA LEU A 110 13.81 -6.30 11.99
C LEU A 110 13.11 -7.60 11.61
N GLU A 111 12.16 -8.08 12.43
CA GLU A 111 11.31 -9.23 12.10
C GLU A 111 10.40 -8.95 10.89
N ARG A 112 9.84 -7.74 10.78
CA ARG A 112 9.01 -7.33 9.65
C ARG A 112 9.80 -7.02 8.37
N HIS A 113 11.09 -6.72 8.49
CA HIS A 113 11.96 -6.36 7.38
C HIS A 113 13.22 -7.22 7.36
N PRO A 114 13.08 -8.55 7.15
CA PRO A 114 14.22 -9.44 7.09
C PRO A 114 15.07 -9.14 5.85
N LEU A 115 16.37 -9.40 5.97
CA LEU A 115 17.35 -9.21 4.91
C LEU A 115 18.33 -10.37 4.87
N GLY A 116 18.84 -10.67 3.68
CA GLY A 116 19.93 -11.62 3.51
C GLY A 116 21.30 -10.97 3.75
N MET A 117 22.32 -11.82 3.91
CA MET A 117 23.71 -11.35 4.06
C MET A 117 24.18 -10.52 2.86
N ASN A 118 23.74 -10.86 1.64
CA ASN A 118 24.08 -10.10 0.43
C ASN A 118 23.44 -8.71 0.42
N ASP A 119 22.18 -8.60 0.84
CA ASP A 119 21.52 -7.29 0.96
C ASP A 119 22.25 -6.42 1.99
N LEU A 120 22.65 -7.01 3.12
CA LEU A 120 23.42 -6.31 4.15
C LEU A 120 24.74 -5.78 3.60
N ARG A 121 25.48 -6.59 2.82
CA ARG A 121 26.75 -6.19 2.20
C ARG A 121 26.57 -5.01 1.24
N ILE A 122 25.45 -4.95 0.52
CA ILE A 122 25.15 -3.88 -0.43
C ILE A 122 24.82 -2.56 0.30
N ILE A 123 24.00 -2.62 1.35
CA ILE A 123 23.57 -1.41 2.08
C ILE A 123 24.62 -0.92 3.08
N LYS A 124 25.48 -1.81 3.60
CA LYS A 124 26.52 -1.50 4.59
C LYS A 124 27.37 -0.27 4.24
N PRO A 125 28.05 -0.17 3.09
CA PRO A 125 28.90 0.98 2.79
C PRO A 125 28.11 2.30 2.74
N GLN A 126 26.84 2.25 2.35
CA GLN A 126 25.95 3.42 2.32
C GLN A 126 25.59 3.87 3.74
N ILE A 127 25.25 2.92 4.63
CA ILE A 127 24.95 3.20 6.04
C ILE A 127 26.19 3.71 6.77
N GLU A 128 27.36 3.11 6.55
CA GLU A 128 28.63 3.56 7.15
C GLU A 128 28.99 4.98 6.71
N ALA A 129 28.77 5.32 5.43
CA ALA A 129 28.97 6.68 4.93
C ALA A 129 28.01 7.70 5.58
N LEU A 130 26.77 7.30 5.90
CA LEU A 130 25.82 8.15 6.63
C LEU A 130 26.21 8.30 8.10
N MET A 131 26.64 7.21 8.75
CA MET A 131 27.16 7.26 10.12
C MET A 131 28.38 8.17 10.24
N ALA A 132 29.32 8.11 9.27
CA ALA A 132 30.49 8.97 9.23
C ALA A 132 30.14 10.45 9.08
N LYS A 133 29.01 10.77 8.44
CA LYS A 133 28.47 12.14 8.33
C LYS A 133 27.73 12.61 9.58
N GLY A 134 27.46 11.72 10.54
CA GLY A 134 26.71 12.05 11.76
C GLY A 134 25.26 12.45 11.51
N VAL A 135 24.66 12.01 10.39
CA VAL A 135 23.25 12.30 10.08
C VAL A 135 22.32 11.37 10.84
N ASP A 136 21.06 11.78 11.00
CA ASP A 136 20.03 10.92 11.60
C ASP A 136 19.63 9.81 10.61
N LEU A 137 20.01 8.57 10.93
CA LEU A 137 19.72 7.39 10.11
C LEU A 137 18.21 7.09 9.98
N GLN A 138 17.36 7.64 10.86
CA GLN A 138 15.91 7.46 10.76
C GLN A 138 15.31 8.23 9.57
N GLU A 139 16.04 9.21 9.02
CA GLU A 139 15.61 9.98 7.85
C GLU A 139 15.95 9.32 6.52
N TYR A 140 16.62 8.16 6.54
CA TYR A 140 17.03 7.45 5.35
C TYR A 140 16.30 6.12 5.25
N ASN A 141 15.56 5.91 4.17
CA ASN A 141 14.88 4.66 3.88
C ASN A 141 15.78 3.72 3.09
N VAL A 142 15.67 2.43 3.36
CA VAL A 142 16.26 1.37 2.54
C VAL A 142 15.23 0.94 1.50
N VAL A 143 15.56 1.12 0.23
CA VAL A 143 14.70 0.79 -0.91
C VAL A 143 15.50 -0.08 -1.88
N GLY A 144 15.28 -1.39 -1.79
CA GLY A 144 16.07 -2.37 -2.55
C GLY A 144 17.55 -2.29 -2.17
N ASP A 145 18.39 -2.02 -3.16
CA ASP A 145 19.85 -1.91 -3.04
C ASP A 145 20.34 -0.53 -2.56
N ARG A 146 19.44 0.44 -2.35
CA ARG A 146 19.80 1.83 -2.07
C ARG A 146 19.29 2.34 -0.73
N VAL A 147 20.12 3.16 -0.09
CA VAL A 147 19.75 3.95 1.08
C VAL A 147 19.51 5.39 0.64
N VAL A 148 18.26 5.82 0.67
CA VAL A 148 17.82 7.10 0.12
C VAL A 148 17.15 7.96 1.19
N LEU A 149 17.30 9.28 1.09
CA LEU A 149 16.62 10.20 1.98
C LEU A 149 15.10 10.02 1.85
N ALA A 150 14.41 9.95 2.97
CA ALA A 150 12.97 9.79 3.01
C ALA A 150 12.27 11.03 2.44
N ASN A 151 11.21 10.82 1.66
CA ASN A 151 10.46 11.90 1.02
C ASN A 151 9.29 12.41 1.89
N PHE A 152 9.51 12.48 3.20
CA PHE A 152 8.53 13.04 4.13
C PHE A 152 8.98 14.44 4.51
N GLU A 153 8.10 15.42 4.37
CA GLU A 153 8.37 16.80 4.78
C GLU A 153 7.09 17.30 5.45
N GLY A 154 7.14 17.55 6.75
CA GLY A 154 5.94 17.93 7.51
C GLY A 154 6.24 18.45 8.91
N ASN A 155 7.24 17.86 9.57
CA ASN A 155 7.78 18.38 10.82
C ASN A 155 9.01 19.25 10.55
N VAL A 156 9.27 20.21 11.44
CA VAL A 156 10.47 21.05 11.41
C VAL A 156 11.30 20.73 12.64
N LYS A 157 12.60 20.52 12.46
CA LYS A 157 13.55 20.31 13.55
C LYS A 157 13.79 21.60 14.33
N ALA A 158 14.43 21.48 15.48
CA ALA A 158 14.82 22.64 16.30
C ALA A 158 15.74 23.64 15.56
N ASP A 159 16.46 23.19 14.53
CA ASP A 159 17.35 24.00 13.69
C ASP A 159 16.64 24.67 12.50
N GLY A 160 15.32 24.50 12.36
CA GLY A 160 14.54 25.07 11.26
C GLY A 160 14.59 24.26 9.95
N THR A 161 15.34 23.16 9.90
CA THR A 161 15.35 22.26 8.74
C THR A 161 14.16 21.29 8.78
N PRO A 162 13.65 20.81 7.62
CA PRO A 162 12.57 19.84 7.61
C PRO A 162 13.04 18.49 8.19
N GLU A 163 12.27 17.95 9.12
CA GLU A 163 12.41 16.58 9.61
C GLU A 163 11.82 15.62 8.58
N ARG A 164 12.64 14.67 8.15
CA ARG A 164 12.28 13.70 7.11
C ARG A 164 12.00 12.33 7.66
N LYS A 165 11.13 12.26 8.67
CA LYS A 165 10.71 11.01 9.31
C LYS A 165 9.29 10.70 8.95
N GLN A 166 9.02 9.41 8.73
CA GLN A 166 7.67 8.92 8.57
C GLN A 166 6.90 9.10 9.89
N PRO A 167 5.73 9.77 9.90
CA PRO A 167 4.91 9.88 11.10
C PRO A 167 4.49 8.50 11.60
N TRP A 168 4.36 8.34 12.91
CA TRP A 168 3.99 7.06 13.52
C TRP A 168 2.63 6.52 13.02
N TRP A 169 1.72 7.43 12.66
CA TRP A 169 0.38 7.13 12.15
C TRP A 169 0.35 6.90 10.63
N ASP A 170 1.28 7.47 9.86
CA ASP A 170 1.28 7.33 8.40
C ASP A 170 2.32 6.32 7.93
N ARG A 171 2.03 5.03 8.18
CA ARG A 171 2.80 3.92 7.63
C ARG A 171 2.30 3.51 6.24
N GLY A 172 1.89 4.46 5.40
CA GLY A 172 1.30 4.16 4.09
C GLY A 172 -0.24 4.18 4.08
N TYR A 173 -0.87 4.68 5.14
CA TYR A 173 -2.32 4.85 5.19
C TYR A 173 -2.80 5.97 4.30
N THR A 174 -2.00 7.04 4.17
CA THR A 174 -2.35 8.14 3.28
C THR A 174 -2.52 7.64 1.85
N ILE A 175 -1.56 6.82 1.37
CA ILE A 175 -1.62 6.26 0.01
C ILE A 175 -2.75 5.22 -0.13
N ASP A 176 -2.99 4.40 0.88
CA ASP A 176 -4.07 3.40 0.86
C ASP A 176 -5.47 4.06 0.77
N ILE A 177 -5.71 5.13 1.53
CA ILE A 177 -6.94 5.92 1.45
C ILE A 177 -7.15 6.45 0.02
N PHE A 178 -6.11 6.94 -0.65
CA PHE A 178 -6.22 7.39 -2.04
C PHE A 178 -6.62 6.26 -2.98
N TYR A 179 -6.03 5.07 -2.85
CA TYR A 179 -6.39 3.92 -3.68
C TYR A 179 -7.82 3.45 -3.43
N VAL A 180 -8.26 3.41 -2.18
CA VAL A 180 -9.63 3.03 -1.81
C VAL A 180 -10.64 4.04 -2.35
N MET A 181 -10.39 5.35 -2.17
CA MET A 181 -11.24 6.40 -2.74
C MET A 181 -11.29 6.32 -4.26
N TYR A 182 -10.15 6.12 -4.92
CA TYR A 182 -10.07 5.97 -6.37
C TYR A 182 -10.88 4.77 -6.85
N PHE A 183 -10.71 3.61 -6.22
CA PHE A 183 -11.43 2.38 -6.55
C PHE A 183 -12.94 2.58 -6.44
N PHE A 184 -13.43 3.06 -5.30
CA PHE A 184 -14.87 3.29 -5.10
C PHE A 184 -15.42 4.33 -6.07
N THR A 185 -14.67 5.40 -6.34
CA THR A 185 -15.08 6.41 -7.33
C THR A 185 -15.22 5.80 -8.72
N MET A 186 -14.23 5.00 -9.16
CA MET A 186 -14.29 4.32 -10.46
C MET A 186 -15.45 3.32 -10.54
N VAL A 187 -15.69 2.52 -9.51
CA VAL A 187 -16.82 1.60 -9.45
C VAL A 187 -18.15 2.34 -9.51
N ILE A 188 -18.30 3.45 -8.78
CA ILE A 188 -19.50 4.30 -8.84
C ILE A 188 -19.71 4.82 -10.26
N VAL A 189 -18.65 5.34 -10.91
CA VAL A 189 -18.73 5.81 -12.29
C VAL A 189 -19.18 4.70 -13.22
N LEU A 190 -18.60 3.49 -13.12
CA LEU A 190 -19.02 2.34 -13.94
C LEU A 190 -20.50 2.01 -13.75
N ILE A 191 -20.97 1.89 -12.50
CA ILE A 191 -22.37 1.61 -12.18
C ILE A 191 -23.30 2.70 -12.73
N LYS A 192 -22.93 3.98 -12.60
CA LYS A 192 -23.76 5.09 -13.08
C LYS A 192 -23.77 5.20 -14.60
N ARG A 193 -22.88 4.52 -15.30
CA ARG A 193 -22.88 4.46 -16.76
C ARG A 193 -23.71 3.30 -17.32
N LEU A 194 -24.10 2.33 -16.49
CA LEU A 194 -25.08 1.31 -16.86
C LEU A 194 -26.51 1.89 -16.94
N PRO A 195 -27.43 1.21 -17.65
CA PRO A 195 -28.86 1.52 -17.59
C PRO A 195 -29.36 1.64 -16.15
N PRO A 196 -30.21 2.64 -15.81
CA PRO A 196 -30.65 2.85 -14.44
C PRO A 196 -31.41 1.63 -13.93
N SER A 197 -31.19 1.26 -12.67
CA SER A 197 -31.83 0.10 -12.02
C SER A 197 -33.37 0.15 -11.96
N THR A 198 -33.99 1.28 -12.34
CA THR A 198 -35.44 1.40 -12.51
C THR A 198 -35.94 0.70 -13.78
N TRP A 199 -35.03 0.41 -14.71
CA TRP A 199 -35.28 -0.42 -15.88
C TRP A 199 -34.79 -1.84 -15.62
N GLN A 200 -35.58 -2.82 -16.04
CA GLN A 200 -35.23 -4.24 -16.03
C GLN A 200 -35.35 -4.80 -17.45
N PRO A 201 -34.40 -5.65 -17.87
CA PRO A 201 -34.55 -6.40 -19.11
C PRO A 201 -35.73 -7.38 -18.99
N LYS A 202 -36.42 -7.62 -20.10
CA LYS A 202 -37.56 -8.55 -20.18
C LYS A 202 -37.13 -9.94 -20.62
N HIS A 203 -35.98 -10.06 -21.27
CA HIS A 203 -35.45 -11.33 -21.78
C HIS A 203 -36.45 -12.07 -22.68
N THR A 204 -37.29 -11.33 -23.41
CA THR A 204 -38.23 -11.92 -24.37
C THR A 204 -37.46 -12.36 -25.60
N HIS A 205 -37.10 -13.64 -25.63
CA HIS A 205 -36.52 -14.35 -26.77
C HIS A 205 -37.61 -14.89 -27.72
#